data_AF-A0A2E2SSM6-F1
#
_entry.id   AF-A0A2E2SSM6-F1
#
_cell.length_a   1.000
_cell.length_b   1.000
_cell.length_c   1.000
_cell.angle_alpha   90.00
_cell.angle_beta   90.00
_cell.angle_gamma   90.00
#
_symmetry.space_group_name_H-M   'P 1'
#
loop_
_entity.id
_entity.type
_entity.pdbx_description
1 polymer ?
#
loop_
_entity_poly.entity_id
_entity_poly.type
_entity_poly.pdbx_seq_one_letter_code
_entity_poly.pdbx_strand_id
1 'polypeptide(L)'
;METIFILSSILLSIAISLGVGSSTIAVTNFFMAIADGTIEPTERRMMGVTYWVLRAAMVLIALMLIMQYMLGYAGVETPYFASTHAIAMGALTVVLYVNAVAMTYRLMPSTFGPAIQASSWYTLGVTAALVPLGITSFSLVVFFLAYIATFALFLSLINGIMGWLRHRELEQNVQS
;
A
#
# COMPACT_ATOMS: atom_id res chain seq x y z
N MET A 1 10.49 2.10 -28.74
CA MET A 1 10.71 1.77 -27.31
C MET A 1 10.01 2.75 -26.38
N GLU A 2 10.01 4.05 -26.70
CA GLU A 2 9.29 5.09 -25.97
C GLU A 2 7.79 4.79 -25.75
N THR A 3 7.07 4.32 -26.77
CA THR A 3 5.64 3.93 -26.63
C THR A 3 5.42 2.86 -25.55
N ILE A 4 6.31 1.87 -25.47
CA ILE A 4 6.21 0.80 -24.46
C ILE A 4 6.44 1.39 -23.06
N PHE A 5 7.40 2.30 -22.92
CA PHE A 5 7.64 3.03 -21.68
C PHE A 5 6.43 3.84 -21.23
N ILE A 6 5.81 4.61 -22.15
CA ILE A 6 4.61 5.39 -21.85
C ILE A 6 3.47 4.49 -21.40
N LEU A 7 3.19 3.41 -22.15
CA LEU A 7 2.15 2.45 -21.78
C LEU A 7 2.42 1.82 -20.40
N SER A 8 3.67 1.44 -20.13
CA SER A 8 4.08 0.91 -18.83
C SER A 8 3.86 1.89 -17.68
N SER A 9 4.06 3.18 -17.93
CA SER A 9 3.91 4.25 -16.94
C SER A 9 2.44 4.51 -16.65
N ILE A 10 1.60 4.50 -17.68
CA ILE A 10 0.14 4.61 -17.53
C ILE A 10 -0.39 3.43 -16.73
N LEU A 11 -0.01 2.20 -17.11
CA LEU A 11 -0.44 0.99 -16.40
C LEU A 11 0.06 0.96 -14.97
N LEU A 12 1.29 1.40 -14.70
CA LEU A 12 1.82 1.54 -13.35
C LEU A 12 0.95 2.52 -12.54
N SER A 13 0.66 3.71 -13.07
CA SER A 13 -0.17 4.71 -12.39
C SER A 13 -1.57 4.18 -12.04
N ILE A 14 -2.21 3.47 -12.99
CA ILE A 14 -3.51 2.81 -12.78
C ILE A 14 -3.39 1.74 -11.68
N ALA A 15 -2.35 0.90 -11.72
CA ALA A 15 -2.13 -0.16 -10.75
C ALA A 15 -1.93 0.39 -9.33
N ILE A 16 -1.18 1.48 -9.20
CA ILE A 16 -0.95 2.18 -7.94
C ILE A 16 -2.26 2.76 -7.41
N SER A 17 -3.02 3.45 -8.26
CA SER A 17 -4.31 4.04 -7.87
C SER A 17 -5.31 2.96 -7.41
N LEU A 18 -5.37 1.84 -8.13
CA LEU A 18 -6.18 0.67 -7.75
C LEU A 18 -5.74 0.09 -6.40
N GLY A 19 -4.42 -0.03 -6.18
CA GLY A 19 -3.84 -0.54 -4.95
C GLY A 19 -4.11 0.36 -3.74
N VAL A 20 -3.95 1.67 -3.89
CA VAL A 20 -4.28 2.65 -2.84
C VAL A 20 -5.76 2.60 -2.49
N GLY A 21 -6.65 2.68 -3.48
CA GLY A 21 -8.10 2.65 -3.24
C GLY A 21 -8.57 1.34 -2.60
N SER A 22 -8.10 0.20 -3.09
CA SER A 22 -8.41 -1.11 -2.50
C SER A 22 -7.80 -1.29 -1.11
N SER A 23 -6.64 -0.70 -0.82
CA SER A 23 -6.07 -0.66 0.54
C SER A 23 -6.96 0.13 1.50
N THR A 24 -7.51 1.28 1.08
CA THR A 24 -8.44 2.04 1.92
C THR A 24 -9.66 1.19 2.27
N ILE A 25 -10.26 0.54 1.26
CA ILE A 25 -11.41 -0.36 1.46
C ILE A 25 -11.05 -1.54 2.36
N ALA A 26 -9.85 -2.12 2.23
CA ALA A 26 -9.42 -3.25 3.04
C ALA A 26 -9.30 -2.87 4.52
N VAL A 27 -8.74 -1.69 4.80
CA VAL A 27 -8.60 -1.16 6.17
C VAL A 27 -9.96 -0.84 6.77
N THR A 28 -10.87 -0.23 6.01
CA THR A 28 -12.23 0.05 6.51
C THR A 28 -13.02 -1.23 6.78
N ASN A 29 -12.92 -2.22 5.89
CA ASN A 29 -13.54 -3.53 6.10
C ASN A 29 -12.95 -4.27 7.31
N PHE A 30 -11.65 -4.12 7.55
CA PHE A 30 -11.00 -4.66 8.74
C PHE A 30 -11.50 -4.00 10.03
N PHE A 31 -11.77 -2.70 10.03
CA PHE A 31 -12.36 -2.02 11.19
C PHE A 31 -13.79 -2.48 11.46
N MET A 32 -14.61 -2.60 10.42
CA MET A 32 -15.99 -3.12 10.54
C MET A 32 -15.98 -4.54 11.14
N ALA A 33 -15.16 -5.43 10.60
CA ALA A 33 -15.04 -6.81 11.06
C ALA A 33 -14.55 -6.96 12.52
N ILE A 34 -13.92 -5.93 13.09
CA ILE A 34 -13.47 -5.92 14.49
C ILE A 34 -14.48 -5.24 15.41
N ALA A 35 -15.29 -4.32 14.90
CA ALA A 35 -16.22 -3.54 15.70
C ALA A 35 -17.23 -4.42 16.46
N ASP A 36 -17.64 -5.53 15.85
CA ASP A 36 -18.77 -6.34 16.31
C ASP A 36 -18.32 -7.70 16.86
N GLY A 37 -17.00 -7.92 17.00
CA GLY A 37 -16.39 -9.15 17.54
C GLY A 37 -16.59 -10.43 16.72
N THR A 38 -17.48 -10.40 15.72
CA THR A 38 -17.83 -11.53 14.86
C THR A 38 -17.76 -11.12 13.39
N ILE A 39 -17.21 -11.99 12.54
CA ILE A 39 -17.09 -11.74 11.09
C ILE A 39 -18.19 -12.50 10.37
N GLU A 40 -19.16 -11.75 9.83
CA GLU A 40 -20.24 -12.34 9.05
C GLU A 40 -19.73 -12.96 7.74
N PRO A 41 -20.41 -13.99 7.19
CA PRO A 41 -20.02 -14.59 5.91
C PRO A 41 -19.97 -13.59 4.75
N THR A 42 -20.84 -12.59 4.76
CA THR A 42 -20.93 -11.48 3.81
C THR A 42 -19.71 -10.58 3.88
N GLU A 43 -19.33 -10.13 5.08
CA GLU A 43 -18.12 -9.33 5.32
C GLU A 43 -16.86 -10.07 4.89
N ARG A 44 -16.77 -11.36 5.23
CA ARG A 44 -15.64 -12.21 4.81
C ARG A 44 -15.51 -12.27 3.30
N ARG A 45 -16.62 -12.40 2.56
CA ARG A 45 -16.62 -12.39 1.09
C ARG A 45 -16.18 -11.03 0.56
N MET A 46 -16.70 -9.94 1.12
CA MET A 46 -16.33 -8.58 0.73
C MET A 46 -14.83 -8.33 0.93
N MET A 47 -14.29 -8.68 2.10
CA MET A 47 -12.85 -8.63 2.39
C MET A 47 -12.07 -9.47 1.38
N GLY A 48 -12.53 -10.69 1.08
CA GLY A 48 -11.90 -11.57 0.11
C GLY A 48 -11.77 -10.94 -1.28
N VAL A 49 -12.81 -10.28 -1.78
CA VAL A 49 -12.78 -9.55 -3.06
C VAL A 49 -11.77 -8.40 -3.00
N THR A 50 -11.80 -7.59 -1.93
CA THR A 50 -10.85 -6.48 -1.77
C THR A 50 -9.40 -6.97 -1.74
N TYR A 51 -9.12 -8.08 -1.05
CA TYR A 51 -7.79 -8.68 -1.04
C TYR A 51 -7.36 -9.19 -2.41
N TRP A 52 -8.27 -9.79 -3.18
CA TRP A 52 -7.98 -10.20 -4.55
C TRP A 52 -7.59 -9.01 -5.44
N VAL A 53 -8.33 -7.91 -5.36
CA VAL A 53 -8.01 -6.67 -6.09
C VAL A 53 -6.64 -6.11 -5.67
N LEU A 54 -6.34 -6.09 -4.37
CA LEU A 54 -5.04 -5.71 -3.82
C LEU A 54 -3.90 -6.56 -4.41
N ARG A 55 -4.06 -7.88 -4.47
CA ARG A 55 -3.04 -8.78 -5.03
C ARG A 55 -2.85 -8.55 -6.53
N ALA A 56 -3.93 -8.33 -7.28
CA ALA A 56 -3.85 -8.00 -8.69
C ALA A 56 -3.09 -6.69 -8.92
N ALA A 57 -3.38 -5.65 -8.12
CA ALA A 57 -2.65 -4.38 -8.18
C ALA A 57 -1.16 -4.55 -7.87
N MET A 58 -0.80 -5.32 -6.84
CA MET A 58 0.59 -5.62 -6.50
C MET A 58 1.33 -6.28 -7.66
N VAL A 59 0.75 -7.33 -8.24
CA VAL A 59 1.36 -8.05 -9.38
C VAL A 59 1.56 -7.12 -10.56
N LEU A 60 0.56 -6.30 -10.87
CA LEU A 60 0.67 -5.33 -11.97
C LEU A 60 1.76 -4.29 -11.71
N ILE A 61 1.88 -3.77 -10.49
CA ILE A 61 2.96 -2.84 -10.09
C ILE A 61 4.33 -3.50 -10.26
N ALA A 62 4.50 -4.73 -9.77
CA ALA A 62 5.77 -5.45 -9.88
C ALA A 62 6.16 -5.66 -11.35
N LEU A 63 5.22 -6.12 -12.19
CA LEU A 63 5.46 -6.32 -13.62
C LEU A 63 5.81 -5.01 -14.34
N MET A 64 5.07 -3.93 -14.06
CA MET A 64 5.32 -2.64 -14.71
C MET A 64 6.64 -2.02 -14.24
N LEU A 65 6.99 -2.13 -12.96
CA LEU A 65 8.29 -1.70 -12.45
C LEU A 65 9.42 -2.51 -13.11
N ILE A 66 9.34 -3.85 -13.13
CA ILE A 66 10.35 -4.70 -13.79
C ILE A 66 10.48 -4.32 -15.27
N MET A 67 9.36 -4.13 -15.97
CA MET A 67 9.38 -3.74 -17.38
C MET A 67 10.08 -2.38 -17.58
N GLN A 68 9.77 -1.39 -16.73
CA GLN A 68 10.48 -0.13 -16.73
C GLN A 68 11.99 -0.33 -16.46
N TYR A 69 12.35 -1.17 -15.48
CA TYR A 69 13.74 -1.56 -15.18
C TYR A 69 14.49 -2.09 -16.40
N MET A 70 13.88 -3.03 -17.11
CA MET A 70 14.47 -3.61 -18.32
C MET A 70 14.59 -2.60 -19.47
N LEU A 71 13.61 -1.72 -19.65
CA LEU A 71 13.65 -0.66 -20.67
C LEU A 71 14.76 0.37 -20.41
N GLY A 72 15.00 0.71 -19.15
CA GLY A 72 16.11 1.57 -18.76
C GLY A 72 17.47 0.95 -19.11
N TYR A 73 17.68 -0.33 -18.80
CA TYR A 73 18.89 -1.06 -19.19
C TYR A 73 19.06 -1.21 -20.70
N ALA A 74 17.96 -1.26 -21.46
CA ALA A 74 17.97 -1.32 -22.92
C ALA A 74 18.32 0.03 -23.60
N GLY A 75 18.66 1.07 -22.82
CA GLY A 75 19.10 2.37 -23.34
C GLY A 75 17.97 3.34 -23.68
N VAL A 76 16.75 3.11 -23.16
CA VAL A 76 15.69 4.13 -23.23
C VAL A 76 16.06 5.25 -22.26
N GLU A 77 16.51 6.39 -22.79
CA GLU A 77 16.77 7.59 -21.99
C GLU A 77 15.49 7.99 -21.26
N THR A 78 15.52 7.84 -19.95
CA THR A 78 14.43 8.30 -19.10
C THR A 78 15.03 9.06 -17.92
N PRO A 79 14.46 10.22 -17.53
CA PRO A 79 14.88 10.96 -16.33
C PRO A 79 14.72 10.15 -15.03
N TYR A 80 14.07 9.00 -15.12
CA TYR A 80 13.63 8.17 -14.02
C TYR A 80 14.70 7.16 -13.58
N PHE A 81 15.50 6.65 -14.52
CA PHE A 81 16.20 5.37 -14.36
C PHE A 81 17.45 5.38 -13.48
N ALA A 82 17.93 6.55 -13.09
CA ALA A 82 18.97 6.73 -12.07
C ALA A 82 18.50 7.63 -10.92
N SER A 83 17.20 7.91 -10.86
CA SER A 83 16.65 8.81 -9.86
C SER A 83 16.42 8.09 -8.54
N THR A 84 16.52 8.84 -7.45
CA THR A 84 16.11 8.41 -6.12
C THR A 84 14.65 7.96 -6.07
N HIS A 85 13.81 8.48 -6.97
CA HIS A 85 12.42 8.06 -7.11
C HIS A 85 12.31 6.56 -7.48
N ALA A 86 13.06 6.08 -8.49
CA ALA A 86 12.96 4.69 -8.92
C ALA A 86 13.36 3.71 -7.78
N ILE A 87 14.43 4.05 -7.05
CA ILE A 87 14.90 3.30 -5.88
C ILE A 87 13.83 3.29 -4.79
N ALA A 88 13.22 4.44 -4.47
CA ALA A 88 12.16 4.57 -3.50
C ALA A 88 10.92 3.70 -3.85
N MET A 89 10.48 3.74 -5.10
CA MET A 89 9.37 2.92 -5.60
C MET A 89 9.66 1.41 -5.51
N GLY A 90 10.87 1.00 -5.88
CA GLY A 90 11.32 -0.38 -5.74
C GLY A 90 11.34 -0.83 -4.28
N ALA A 91 11.92 -0.02 -3.39
CA ALA A 91 11.99 -0.31 -1.96
C ALA A 91 10.59 -0.45 -1.34
N LEU A 92 9.65 0.48 -1.62
CA LEU A 92 8.27 0.37 -1.12
C LEU A 92 7.56 -0.86 -1.65
N THR A 93 7.77 -1.20 -2.92
CA THR A 93 7.18 -2.40 -3.51
C THR A 93 7.67 -3.65 -2.80
N VAL A 94 8.97 -3.74 -2.49
CA VAL A 94 9.53 -4.84 -1.68
C VAL A 94 8.88 -4.87 -0.29
N VAL A 95 8.77 -3.74 0.40
CA VAL A 95 8.13 -3.67 1.73
C VAL A 95 6.67 -4.14 1.67
N LEU A 96 5.90 -3.71 0.66
CA LEU A 96 4.52 -4.16 0.43
C LEU A 96 4.44 -5.68 0.27
N TYR A 97 5.31 -6.27 -0.55
CA TYR A 97 5.33 -7.71 -0.78
C TYR A 97 5.73 -8.49 0.47
N VAL A 98 6.80 -8.08 1.15
CA VAL A 98 7.25 -8.73 2.39
C VAL A 98 6.16 -8.69 3.46
N ASN A 99 5.55 -7.51 3.67
CA ASN A 99 4.46 -7.35 4.62
C ASN A 99 3.27 -8.26 4.26
N ALA A 100 2.85 -8.25 3.00
CA ALA A 100 1.68 -8.99 2.58
C ALA A 100 1.90 -10.52 2.59
N VAL A 101 3.14 -10.98 2.41
CA VAL A 101 3.54 -12.40 2.59
C VAL A 101 3.55 -12.77 4.07
N ALA A 102 4.15 -11.94 4.92
CA ALA A 102 4.17 -12.14 6.37
C ALA A 102 2.74 -12.18 6.96
N MET A 103 1.83 -11.33 6.48
CA MET A 103 0.41 -11.39 6.86
C MET A 103 -0.27 -12.68 6.39
N THR A 104 0.00 -13.15 5.17
CA THR A 104 -0.55 -14.42 4.66
C THR A 104 -0.12 -15.61 5.51
N TYR A 105 1.15 -15.65 5.93
CA TYR A 105 1.67 -16.68 6.82
C TYR A 105 1.37 -16.43 8.30
N ARG A 106 0.57 -15.41 8.63
CA ARG A 106 0.21 -15.02 10.01
C ARG A 106 1.43 -14.75 10.91
N LEU A 107 2.55 -14.35 10.30
CA LEU A 107 3.78 -13.97 11.01
C LEU A 107 3.71 -12.54 11.56
N MET A 108 2.75 -11.74 11.07
CA MET A 108 2.64 -10.34 11.44
C MET A 108 1.49 -10.06 12.42
N PRO A 109 1.75 -9.38 13.55
CA PRO A 109 0.69 -8.96 14.47
C PRO A 109 -0.31 -8.00 13.80
N SER A 110 -1.58 -8.08 14.23
CA SER A 110 -2.66 -7.21 13.77
C SER A 110 -2.44 -5.73 14.10
N THR A 111 -1.53 -5.43 15.05
CA THR A 111 -1.08 -4.07 15.39
C THR A 111 -0.24 -3.42 14.28
N PHE A 112 0.58 -4.21 13.58
CA PHE A 112 1.58 -3.69 12.64
C PHE A 112 1.22 -3.95 11.19
N GLY A 113 0.72 -5.15 10.85
CA GLY A 113 0.47 -5.55 9.45
C GLY A 113 -0.41 -4.58 8.67
N PRO A 114 -1.61 -4.23 9.19
CA PRO A 114 -2.48 -3.26 8.56
C PRO A 114 -1.84 -1.87 8.44
N ALA A 115 -1.05 -1.44 9.43
CA ALA A 115 -0.38 -0.14 9.42
C ALA A 115 0.75 -0.07 8.40
N ILE A 116 1.57 -1.12 8.28
CA ILE A 116 2.60 -1.22 7.23
C ILE A 116 1.93 -1.25 5.86
N GLN A 117 0.84 -2.00 5.70
CA GLN A 117 0.15 -2.10 4.41
C GLN A 117 -0.40 -0.72 4.00
N ALA A 118 -1.15 -0.07 4.87
CA ALA A 118 -1.73 1.25 4.60
C ALA A 118 -0.64 2.30 4.32
N SER A 119 0.33 2.44 5.23
CA SER A 119 1.41 3.43 5.05
C SER A 119 2.20 3.21 3.77
N SER A 120 2.49 1.95 3.39
CA SER A 120 3.23 1.66 2.17
C SER A 120 2.42 1.97 0.91
N TRP A 121 1.12 1.66 0.88
CA TRP A 121 0.26 2.04 -0.25
C TRP A 121 0.16 3.55 -0.42
N TYR A 122 -0.13 4.27 0.66
CA TYR A 122 -0.25 5.73 0.60
C TYR A 122 1.07 6.41 0.26
N THR A 123 2.19 5.92 0.79
CA THR A 123 3.52 6.45 0.43
C THR A 123 3.82 6.18 -1.04
N LEU A 124 3.45 5.01 -1.57
CA LEU A 124 3.65 4.66 -2.98
C LEU A 124 2.79 5.56 -3.90
N GLY A 125 1.54 5.82 -3.52
CA GLY A 125 0.66 6.78 -4.21
C GLY A 125 1.21 8.20 -4.21
N VAL A 126 1.66 8.71 -3.05
CA VAL A 126 2.29 10.03 -2.93
C VAL A 126 3.56 10.10 -3.78
N THR A 127 4.41 9.08 -3.69
CA THR A 127 5.66 9.02 -4.47
C THR A 127 5.36 9.10 -5.95
N ALA A 128 4.40 8.30 -6.46
CA ALA A 128 3.96 8.36 -7.85
C ALA A 128 3.40 9.74 -8.25
N ALA A 129 2.70 10.43 -7.35
CA ALA A 129 2.17 11.77 -7.60
C ALA A 129 3.24 12.88 -7.66
N LEU A 130 4.46 12.63 -7.16
CA LEU A 130 5.59 13.58 -7.27
C LEU A 130 6.12 13.71 -8.71
N VAL A 131 5.88 12.69 -9.54
CA VAL A 131 6.37 12.61 -10.92
C VAL A 131 5.81 13.71 -11.82
N PRO A 132 4.48 13.90 -11.93
CA PRO A 132 3.92 15.00 -12.72
C PRO A 132 4.30 16.38 -12.18
N LEU A 133 4.72 16.49 -10.91
CA LEU A 133 5.24 17.72 -10.31
C LEU A 133 6.71 17.99 -10.66
N GLY A 134 7.37 17.09 -11.39
CA GLY A 134 8.79 17.18 -11.70
C GLY A 134 9.71 16.84 -10.51
N ILE A 135 9.15 16.34 -9.40
CA ILE A 135 9.90 16.03 -8.17
C ILE A 135 10.33 14.56 -8.22
N THR A 136 11.40 14.28 -8.97
CA THR A 136 11.97 12.92 -9.10
C THR A 136 13.29 12.75 -8.35
N SER A 137 13.91 13.87 -7.94
CA SER A 137 15.18 13.91 -7.24
C SER A 137 14.98 14.41 -5.82
N PHE A 138 15.15 13.53 -4.84
CA PHE A 138 15.01 13.84 -3.42
C PHE A 138 15.95 12.93 -2.62
N SER A 139 16.37 13.36 -1.43
CA SER A 139 17.22 12.51 -0.59
C SER A 139 16.48 11.24 -0.15
N LEU A 140 17.11 10.07 -0.30
CA LEU A 140 16.59 8.82 0.23
C LEU A 140 16.40 8.87 1.75
N VAL A 141 17.23 9.63 2.46
CA VAL A 141 17.07 9.83 3.90
C VAL A 141 15.76 10.55 4.21
N VAL A 142 15.46 11.64 3.49
CA VAL A 142 14.20 12.38 3.64
C VAL A 142 13.02 11.49 3.29
N PHE A 143 13.14 10.68 2.23
CA PHE A 143 12.14 9.71 1.85
C PHE A 143 11.85 8.68 2.95
N PHE A 144 12.87 8.05 3.53
CA PHE A 144 12.67 7.07 4.59
C PHE A 144 12.14 7.70 5.88
N LEU A 145 12.54 8.94 6.21
CA LEU A 145 11.96 9.68 7.33
C LEU A 145 10.47 9.97 7.10
N ALA A 146 10.09 10.39 5.88
CA ALA A 146 8.71 10.60 5.51
C ALA A 146 7.89 9.29 5.55
N TYR A 147 8.49 8.18 5.11
CA TYR A 147 7.88 6.86 5.21
C TYR A 147 7.67 6.43 6.66
N ILE A 148 8.67 6.58 7.52
CA ILE A 148 8.56 6.29 8.97
C ILE A 148 7.50 7.17 9.63
N ALA A 149 7.44 8.45 9.29
CA ALA A 149 6.41 9.36 9.79
C ALA A 149 5.00 8.92 9.36
N THR A 150 4.85 8.52 8.09
CA THR A 150 3.59 7.98 7.55
C THR A 150 3.21 6.68 8.23
N PHE A 151 4.17 5.78 8.46
CA PHE A 151 3.97 4.55 9.22
C PHE A 151 3.52 4.84 10.66
N ALA A 152 4.20 5.74 11.37
CA ALA A 152 3.82 6.13 12.73
C ALA A 152 2.40 6.72 12.79
N LEU A 153 2.03 7.53 11.78
CA LEU A 153 0.67 8.06 11.64
C LEU A 153 -0.35 6.94 11.48
N PHE A 154 -0.16 6.03 10.52
CA PHE A 154 -1.10 4.93 10.29
C PHE A 154 -1.13 3.94 11.46
N LEU A 155 0.01 3.69 12.12
CA LEU A 155 0.09 2.86 13.32
C LEU A 155 -0.76 3.47 14.44
N SER A 156 -0.63 4.78 14.67
CA SER A 156 -1.40 5.50 15.69
C SER A 156 -2.89 5.51 15.35
N LEU A 157 -3.23 5.80 14.09
CA LEU A 157 -4.61 5.87 13.61
C LEU A 157 -5.32 4.51 13.72
N ILE A 158 -4.71 3.45 13.19
CA ILE A 158 -5.30 2.11 13.16
C ILE A 158 -5.46 1.56 14.58
N ASN A 159 -4.44 1.66 15.41
CA ASN A 159 -4.53 1.17 16.79
C ASN A 159 -5.45 2.03 17.66
N GLY A 160 -5.49 3.36 17.44
CA GLY A 160 -6.43 4.25 18.11
C GLY A 160 -7.88 3.91 17.78
N ILE A 161 -8.19 3.70 16.50
CA ILE A 161 -9.53 3.27 16.06
C ILE A 161 -9.89 1.91 16.63
N MET A 162 -8.99 0.92 16.57
CA MET A 162 -9.24 -0.41 17.15
C MET A 162 -9.48 -0.34 18.66
N GLY A 163 -8.73 0.49 19.38
CA GLY A 163 -8.94 0.70 20.82
C GLY A 163 -10.30 1.32 21.12
N TRP A 164 -10.71 2.33 20.35
CA TRP A 164 -12.01 2.97 20.50
C TRP A 164 -13.18 2.04 20.20
N LEU A 165 -13.09 1.25 19.11
CA LEU A 165 -14.14 0.29 18.73
C LEU A 165 -14.34 -0.78 19.82
N ARG A 166 -13.25 -1.34 20.35
CA ARG A 166 -13.30 -2.32 21.45
C ARG A 166 -13.93 -1.75 22.72
N HIS A 167 -13.69 -0.48 23.02
CA HIS A 167 -14.29 0.15 24.21
C HIS A 167 -15.81 0.28 24.07
N ARG A 168 -16.31 0.63 22.88
CA ARG A 168 -17.75 0.72 22.60
C ARG A 168 -18.48 -0.62 22.70
N GLU A 169 -17.86 -1.69 22.20
CA GLU A 169 -18.42 -3.04 22.30
C GLU A 169 -18.66 -3.45 23.78
N LEU A 170 -17.69 -3.13 24.66
CA LEU A 170 -17.81 -3.40 26.09
C LEU A 170 -18.96 -2.61 26.74
N GLU A 171 -19.16 -1.34 26.37
CA GLU A 171 -20.28 -0.54 26.88
C GLU A 171 -21.65 -1.12 26.48
N GLN A 172 -21.78 -1.63 25.26
CA GLN A 172 -23.02 -2.23 24.77
C GLN A 172 -23.35 -3.55 25.47
N ASN A 173 -22.35 -4.41 25.68
CA ASN A 173 -22.52 -5.70 26.37
C ASN A 173 -22.87 -5.55 27.85
N VAL A 174 -22.55 -4.43 28.50
CA VAL A 174 -22.94 -4.14 29.89
C VAL A 174 -24.41 -3.70 29.99
N GLN A 175 -25.01 -3.21 28.90
CA GLN A 175 -26.38 -2.70 28.88
C GLN A 175 -27.43 -3.73 28.43
N SER A 176 -27.00 -4.88 27.87
CA SER A 176 -27.86 -6.00 27.43
C SER A 176 -28.05 -7.06 28.52
#